data_AF-A0A0P7B7G8-F1
#
_entry.id   AF-A0A0P7B7G8-F1
#
_cell.length_a   1.000
_cell.length_b   1.000
_cell.length_c   1.000
_cell.angle_alpha   90.00
_cell.angle_beta   90.00
_cell.angle_gamma   90.00
#
_symmetry.space_group_name_H-M   'P 1'
#
loop_
_entity.id
_entity.type
_entity.pdbx_description
1 polymer ?
#
loop_
_entity_poly.entity_id
_entity_poly.type
_entity_poly.pdbx_seq_one_letter_code
_entity_poly.pdbx_strand_id
1 'polypeptide(L)'
;MAQPAQDPLSGADRIRALKEDDAVFQAFDAYPWKKDKMFMSGLYAILGEPGQHNPQASLADMAIHARVFYYAQRIGVSIDFARYENWLAEHPDRRAPDVLPEEYLVRSNTSQEPAAPVLDWQQAAPKADLYVDRKAGAESDDDQPNYPMGFAEMLKLLQEGKPVPGIRQIPNTIVRDPSVKPVGARPVPRKPWEKDLSLSAPVLADVPKALDSEFPPVDDDISTASQPGAA
;
A
#
# COMPACT_ATOMS: atom_id res chain seq x y z
N MET A 1 47.92 -27.84 -19.93
CA MET A 1 47.49 -27.18 -21.18
C MET A 1 46.21 -26.43 -20.87
N ALA A 2 46.30 -25.12 -20.61
CA ALA A 2 45.16 -24.28 -20.27
C ALA A 2 44.59 -23.66 -21.56
N GLN A 3 43.30 -23.88 -21.82
CA GLN A 3 42.57 -23.27 -22.94
C GLN A 3 42.35 -21.77 -22.66
N PRO A 4 42.64 -20.86 -23.60
CA PRO A 4 42.33 -19.45 -23.43
C PRO A 4 40.82 -19.20 -23.64
N ALA A 5 40.30 -18.31 -22.81
CA ALA A 5 38.92 -17.85 -22.76
C ALA A 5 38.46 -17.25 -24.10
N GLN A 6 37.23 -17.59 -24.49
CA GLN A 6 36.56 -17.06 -25.68
C GLN A 6 36.18 -15.58 -25.46
N ASP A 7 36.53 -14.77 -26.46
CA ASP A 7 36.25 -13.34 -26.56
C ASP A 7 34.73 -13.06 -26.66
N PRO A 8 34.12 -12.22 -25.80
CA PRO A 8 32.68 -11.96 -25.83
C PRO A 8 32.22 -11.09 -27.02
N LEU A 9 33.14 -10.54 -27.81
CA LEU A 9 32.82 -9.68 -28.96
C LEU A 9 32.41 -10.46 -30.22
N SER A 10 32.59 -11.79 -30.27
CA SER A 10 32.26 -12.62 -31.46
C SER A 10 30.79 -13.07 -31.53
N GLY A 11 29.99 -12.88 -30.48
CA GLY A 11 28.58 -13.29 -30.46
C GLY A 11 27.65 -12.34 -31.25
N ALA A 12 27.87 -11.03 -31.11
CA ALA A 12 27.01 -10.01 -31.72
C ALA A 12 27.05 -10.04 -33.25
N ASP A 13 28.23 -10.24 -33.84
CA ASP A 13 28.38 -10.33 -35.30
C ASP A 13 27.77 -11.60 -35.88
N ARG A 14 27.74 -12.70 -35.13
CA ARG A 14 27.04 -13.92 -35.53
C ARG A 14 25.54 -13.70 -35.63
N ILE A 15 24.97 -12.97 -34.68
CA ILE A 15 23.52 -12.70 -34.62
C ILE A 15 23.11 -11.73 -35.73
N ARG A 16 23.94 -10.73 -36.05
CA ARG A 16 23.71 -9.83 -37.20
C ARG A 16 23.71 -10.56 -38.55
N ALA A 17 24.39 -11.71 -38.64
CA ALA A 17 24.43 -12.53 -39.84
C ALA A 17 23.26 -13.54 -39.92
N LEU A 18 22.46 -13.71 -38.85
CA LEU A 18 21.27 -14.56 -38.87
C LEU A 18 20.18 -13.85 -39.68
N LYS A 19 19.80 -14.49 -40.79
CA LYS A 19 18.73 -14.01 -41.69
C LYS A 19 17.34 -14.53 -41.29
N GLU A 20 17.30 -15.57 -40.47
CA GLU A 20 16.08 -16.22 -39.99
C GLU A 20 15.56 -15.50 -38.74
N ASP A 21 14.32 -14.99 -38.80
CA ASP A 21 13.65 -14.33 -37.67
C ASP A 21 13.64 -15.22 -36.41
N ASP A 22 13.40 -16.53 -36.57
CA ASP A 22 13.39 -17.51 -35.48
C ASP A 22 14.74 -17.58 -34.74
N ALA A 23 15.85 -17.67 -35.49
CA ALA A 23 17.19 -17.74 -34.90
C ALA A 23 17.57 -16.43 -34.18
N VAL A 24 17.06 -15.28 -34.65
CA VAL A 24 17.23 -13.98 -33.98
C VAL A 24 16.47 -13.95 -32.66
N PHE A 25 15.21 -14.42 -32.63
CA PHE A 25 14.42 -14.50 -31.39
C PHE A 25 15.03 -15.48 -30.38
N GLN A 26 15.56 -16.62 -30.85
CA GLN A 26 16.30 -17.55 -29.98
C GLN A 26 17.53 -16.91 -29.35
N ALA A 27 18.32 -16.18 -30.15
CA ALA A 27 19.51 -15.49 -29.65
C ALA A 27 19.15 -14.36 -28.67
N PHE A 28 18.03 -13.68 -28.91
CA PHE A 28 17.48 -12.66 -28.03
C PHE A 28 17.09 -13.23 -26.66
N ASP A 29 16.41 -14.38 -26.62
CA ASP A 29 16.02 -15.03 -25.38
C ASP A 29 17.21 -15.67 -24.65
N ALA A 30 18.21 -16.17 -25.38
CA ALA A 30 19.42 -16.75 -24.80
C ALA A 30 20.36 -15.70 -24.17
N TYR A 31 20.10 -14.41 -24.37
CA TYR A 31 20.89 -13.33 -23.80
C TYR A 31 20.80 -13.32 -22.26
N PRO A 32 21.91 -13.12 -21.52
CA PRO A 32 21.92 -13.20 -20.06
C PRO A 32 21.38 -11.94 -19.38
N TRP A 33 20.10 -11.62 -19.61
CA TRP A 33 19.43 -10.39 -19.16
C TRP A 33 19.62 -10.05 -17.69
N LYS A 34 19.44 -11.01 -16.77
CA LYS A 34 19.59 -10.79 -15.31
C LYS A 34 21.04 -10.51 -14.88
N LYS A 35 22.04 -10.91 -15.68
CA LYS A 35 23.46 -10.68 -15.35
C LYS A 35 23.94 -9.32 -15.83
N ASP A 36 23.21 -8.68 -16.74
CA ASP A 36 23.58 -7.36 -17.25
C ASP A 36 23.06 -6.25 -16.33
N LYS A 37 24.00 -5.68 -15.56
CA LYS A 37 23.71 -4.60 -14.60
C LYS A 37 23.24 -3.32 -15.28
N MET A 38 23.74 -3.00 -16.47
CA MET A 38 23.34 -1.79 -17.18
C MET A 38 21.89 -1.89 -17.63
N PHE A 39 21.52 -3.04 -18.21
CA PHE A 39 20.13 -3.31 -18.59
C PHE A 39 19.20 -3.23 -17.37
N MET A 40 19.50 -3.97 -16.30
CA MET A 40 18.69 -3.96 -15.09
C MET A 40 18.52 -2.54 -14.53
N SER A 41 19.60 -1.76 -14.42
CA SER A 41 19.51 -0.36 -13.94
C SER A 41 18.61 0.51 -14.80
N GLY A 42 18.65 0.35 -16.13
CA GLY A 42 17.76 1.07 -17.05
C GLY A 42 16.31 0.61 -16.92
N LEU A 43 16.08 -0.69 -16.72
CA LEU A 43 14.77 -1.26 -16.49
C LEU A 43 14.14 -0.71 -15.20
N TYR A 44 14.89 -0.65 -14.08
CA TYR A 44 14.40 -0.04 -12.83
C TYR A 44 14.03 1.44 -13.03
N ALA A 45 14.78 2.18 -13.84
CA ALA A 45 14.46 3.58 -14.14
C ALA A 45 13.15 3.74 -14.94
N ILE A 46 12.85 2.80 -15.85
CA ILE A 46 11.61 2.79 -16.64
C ILE A 46 10.42 2.35 -15.77
N LEU A 47 10.62 1.33 -14.92
CA LEU A 47 9.57 0.79 -14.05
C LEU A 47 9.25 1.72 -12.86
N GLY A 48 10.19 2.56 -12.44
CA GLY A 48 10.00 3.52 -11.35
C GLY A 48 9.92 2.86 -9.98
N GLU A 49 9.38 3.60 -9.00
CA GLU A 49 9.24 3.11 -7.62
C GLU A 49 8.20 1.98 -7.54
N PRO A 50 8.51 0.89 -6.80
CA PRO A 50 7.60 -0.23 -6.65
C PRO A 50 6.30 0.23 -5.97
N GLY A 51 5.23 0.40 -6.75
CA GLY A 51 3.90 0.74 -6.29
C GLY A 51 3.26 1.98 -6.91
N GLN A 52 4.01 2.77 -7.68
CA GLN A 52 3.40 3.72 -8.62
C GLN A 52 2.82 2.94 -9.79
N HIS A 53 1.50 2.94 -9.91
CA HIS A 53 0.82 2.33 -11.05
C HIS A 53 1.00 3.24 -12.25
N ASN A 54 1.60 2.72 -13.31
CA ASN A 54 1.56 3.35 -14.62
C ASN A 54 0.40 2.71 -15.40
N PRO A 55 -0.76 3.36 -15.56
CA PRO A 55 -1.97 2.74 -16.08
C PRO A 55 -1.92 2.42 -17.59
N GLN A 56 -0.79 2.65 -18.26
CA GLN A 56 -0.71 2.70 -19.72
C GLN A 56 -0.17 1.43 -20.39
N ALA A 57 0.52 0.54 -19.65
CA ALA A 57 1.04 -0.72 -20.19
C ALA A 57 1.25 -1.76 -19.09
N SER A 58 1.18 -3.06 -19.43
CA SER A 58 1.59 -4.13 -18.50
C SER A 58 3.08 -4.01 -18.19
N LEU A 59 3.46 -4.31 -16.94
CA LEU A 59 4.87 -4.33 -16.53
C LEU A 59 5.69 -5.33 -17.36
N ALA A 60 5.06 -6.45 -17.75
CA ALA A 60 5.67 -7.45 -18.62
C ALA A 60 5.97 -6.89 -20.02
N ASP A 61 5.03 -6.16 -20.61
CA ASP A 61 5.18 -5.56 -21.93
C ASP A 61 6.29 -4.49 -21.92
N MET A 62 6.31 -3.65 -20.87
CA MET A 62 7.39 -2.68 -20.66
C MET A 62 8.77 -3.36 -20.60
N ALA A 63 8.86 -4.51 -19.92
CA ALA A 63 10.11 -5.26 -19.86
C ALA A 63 10.50 -5.85 -21.22
N ILE A 64 9.56 -6.32 -22.04
CA ILE A 64 9.83 -6.77 -23.41
C ILE A 64 10.33 -5.58 -24.26
N HIS A 65 9.64 -4.45 -24.25
CA HIS A 65 10.05 -3.25 -24.98
C HIS A 65 11.45 -2.77 -24.58
N ALA A 66 11.74 -2.75 -23.28
CA ALA A 66 13.06 -2.40 -22.78
C ALA A 66 14.14 -3.37 -23.28
N ARG A 67 13.86 -4.68 -23.29
CA ARG A 67 14.79 -5.68 -23.84
C ARG A 67 15.04 -5.45 -25.33
N VAL A 68 13.99 -5.28 -26.12
CA VAL A 68 14.08 -5.05 -27.57
C VAL A 68 14.92 -3.81 -27.87
N PHE A 69 14.63 -2.69 -27.19
CA PHE A 69 15.37 -1.44 -27.35
C PHE A 69 16.85 -1.60 -26.97
N TYR A 70 17.13 -2.23 -25.82
CA TYR A 70 18.48 -2.45 -25.35
C TYR A 70 19.29 -3.36 -26.28
N TYR A 71 18.65 -4.42 -26.80
CA TYR A 71 19.25 -5.36 -27.73
C TYR A 71 19.62 -4.67 -29.04
N ALA A 72 18.71 -3.84 -29.57
CA ALA A 72 18.98 -3.02 -30.74
C ALA A 72 20.15 -2.06 -30.50
N GLN A 73 20.19 -1.40 -29.34
CA GLN A 73 21.26 -0.45 -29.00
C GLN A 73 22.63 -1.11 -28.85
N ARG A 74 22.71 -2.30 -28.24
CA ARG A 74 23.99 -2.97 -27.94
C ARG A 74 24.47 -3.91 -29.02
N ILE A 75 23.56 -4.72 -29.55
CA ILE A 75 23.88 -5.75 -30.55
C ILE A 75 23.64 -5.20 -31.95
N GLY A 76 22.89 -4.11 -32.12
CA GLY A 76 22.62 -3.54 -33.44
C GLY A 76 21.61 -4.34 -34.24
N VAL A 77 20.84 -5.22 -33.59
CA VAL A 77 19.80 -6.05 -34.21
C VAL A 77 18.45 -5.54 -33.73
N SER A 78 17.67 -4.97 -34.65
CA SER A 78 16.31 -4.51 -34.37
C SER A 78 15.34 -5.69 -34.41
N ILE A 79 14.61 -5.88 -33.32
CA ILE A 79 13.53 -6.87 -33.20
C ILE A 79 12.21 -6.12 -33.19
N ASP A 80 11.24 -6.59 -33.96
CA ASP A 80 9.89 -6.04 -33.93
C ASP A 80 9.09 -6.70 -32.80
N PHE A 81 8.43 -5.87 -31.97
CA PHE A 81 7.68 -6.34 -30.81
C PHE A 81 6.51 -7.25 -31.20
N ALA A 82 5.71 -6.84 -32.19
CA ALA A 82 4.53 -7.60 -32.60
C ALA A 82 4.93 -8.94 -33.23
N ARG A 83 6.03 -8.98 -34.01
CA ARG A 83 6.57 -10.24 -34.54
C ARG A 83 7.02 -11.20 -33.45
N TYR A 84 7.70 -10.68 -32.43
CA TYR A 84 8.17 -11.50 -31.31
C TYR A 84 7.00 -12.04 -30.47
N GLU A 85 5.96 -11.25 -30.23
CA GLU A 85 4.74 -11.73 -29.56
C GLU A 85 4.03 -12.83 -30.35
N ASN A 86 3.88 -12.67 -31.67
CA ASN A 86 3.32 -13.71 -32.53
C ASN A 86 4.15 -15.01 -32.47
N TRP A 87 5.47 -14.89 -32.50
CA TRP A 87 6.37 -16.04 -32.39
C TRP A 87 6.24 -16.76 -31.03
N LEU A 88 6.08 -16.02 -29.92
CA LEU A 88 5.81 -16.61 -28.62
C LEU A 88 4.46 -17.35 -28.58
N ALA A 89 3.44 -16.84 -29.29
CA ALA A 89 2.13 -17.50 -29.39
C ALA A 89 2.20 -18.80 -30.21
N GLU A 90 3.06 -18.86 -31.23
CA GLU A 90 3.31 -20.05 -32.05
C GLU A 90 4.18 -21.10 -31.35
N HIS A 91 4.97 -20.70 -30.35
CA HIS A 91 5.88 -21.56 -29.59
C HIS A 91 5.57 -21.56 -28.08
N PRO A 92 4.44 -22.18 -27.64
CA PRO A 92 4.05 -22.19 -26.23
C PRO A 92 5.04 -22.93 -25.31
N ASP A 93 5.87 -23.83 -25.87
CA ASP A 93 6.95 -24.51 -25.13
C ASP A 93 8.12 -23.59 -24.78
N ARG A 94 8.23 -22.42 -25.44
CA ARG A 94 9.28 -21.43 -25.20
C ARG A 94 8.73 -20.23 -24.47
N ARG A 95 8.99 -20.22 -23.16
CA ARG A 95 8.66 -19.08 -22.31
C ARG A 95 9.76 -18.02 -22.42
N ALA A 96 9.36 -16.78 -22.72
CA ALA A 96 10.26 -15.63 -22.67
C ALA A 96 10.97 -15.57 -21.30
N PRO A 97 12.27 -15.23 -21.26
CA PRO A 97 12.99 -15.07 -20.00
C PRO A 97 12.26 -14.05 -19.12
N ASP A 98 11.93 -14.45 -17.90
CA ASP A 98 11.38 -13.51 -16.92
C ASP A 98 12.52 -12.64 -16.39
N VAL A 99 12.49 -11.36 -16.76
CA VAL A 99 13.51 -10.37 -16.40
C VAL A 99 13.01 -9.38 -15.36
N LEU A 100 11.74 -9.49 -14.95
CA LEU A 100 11.19 -8.61 -13.94
C LEU A 100 11.78 -8.97 -12.57
N PRO A 101 12.18 -7.96 -11.78
CA PRO A 101 12.53 -8.19 -10.38
C PRO A 101 11.33 -8.66 -9.58
N GLU A 102 11.56 -9.53 -8.60
CA GLU A 102 10.53 -10.16 -7.78
C GLU A 102 9.62 -9.12 -7.10
N GLU A 103 10.17 -7.96 -6.76
CA GLU A 103 9.44 -6.84 -6.15
C GLU A 103 8.28 -6.33 -7.03
N TYR A 104 8.38 -6.48 -8.35
CA TYR A 104 7.33 -6.10 -9.30
C TYR A 104 6.37 -7.26 -9.63
N LEU A 105 6.76 -8.52 -9.36
CA LEU A 105 5.95 -9.73 -9.59
C LEU A 105 4.96 -10.02 -8.46
N VAL A 106 5.34 -9.73 -7.21
CA VAL A 106 4.49 -9.99 -6.03
C VAL A 106 3.13 -9.29 -6.13
N ARG A 107 3.03 -8.18 -6.87
CA ARG A 107 1.80 -7.40 -6.98
C ARG A 107 0.90 -7.75 -8.17
N SER A 108 1.44 -8.33 -9.25
CA SER A 108 0.60 -8.87 -10.33
C SER A 108 -0.15 -10.13 -9.90
N ASN A 109 0.42 -10.90 -8.96
CA ASN A 109 -0.24 -12.05 -8.35
C ASN A 109 -1.26 -11.71 -7.23
N THR A 110 -1.34 -10.45 -6.77
CA THR A 110 -2.40 -9.97 -5.85
C THR A 110 -3.76 -9.80 -6.57
N SER A 111 -3.87 -10.13 -7.85
CA SER A 111 -5.15 -10.28 -8.54
C SER A 111 -5.54 -11.74 -8.81
N GLN A 112 -4.73 -12.70 -8.36
CA GLN A 112 -5.00 -14.13 -8.51
C GLN A 112 -4.37 -14.92 -7.35
N GLU A 113 -4.85 -14.65 -6.15
CA GLU A 113 -4.58 -15.50 -4.98
C GLU A 113 -5.34 -16.83 -5.17
N PRO A 114 -4.71 -18.01 -5.05
CA PRO A 114 -5.46 -19.23 -4.79
C PRO A 114 -6.12 -19.04 -3.43
N ALA A 115 -7.45 -18.95 -3.43
CA ALA A 115 -8.28 -18.68 -2.26
C ALA A 115 -7.73 -19.36 -0.99
N ALA A 116 -7.04 -18.59 -0.15
CA ALA A 116 -6.88 -18.98 1.25
C ALA A 116 -8.30 -19.18 1.82
N PRO A 117 -8.52 -20.18 2.69
CA PRO A 117 -9.83 -20.40 3.27
C PRO A 117 -10.23 -19.13 4.05
N VAL A 118 -11.21 -18.41 3.50
CA VAL A 118 -11.78 -17.21 4.10
C VAL A 118 -12.25 -17.58 5.50
N LEU A 119 -11.72 -16.90 6.51
CA LEU A 119 -12.08 -17.14 7.91
C LEU A 119 -13.56 -16.78 8.13
N ASP A 120 -14.25 -17.47 9.05
CA ASP A 120 -15.70 -17.27 9.30
C ASP A 120 -16.08 -15.80 9.59
N TRP A 121 -15.22 -15.05 10.27
CA TRP A 121 -15.45 -13.62 10.55
C TRP A 121 -15.40 -12.74 9.28
N GLN A 122 -14.69 -13.20 8.26
CA GLN A 122 -14.50 -12.49 7.00
C GLN A 122 -15.64 -12.80 6.00
N GLN A 123 -16.33 -13.94 6.15
CA GLN A 123 -17.58 -14.26 5.44
C GLN A 123 -18.74 -13.35 5.86
N ALA A 124 -18.75 -12.92 7.12
CA ALA A 124 -19.75 -12.01 7.68
C ALA A 124 -19.51 -10.53 7.30
N ALA A 125 -18.38 -10.20 6.66
CA ALA A 125 -18.10 -8.84 6.23
C ALA A 125 -18.97 -8.48 5.01
N PRO A 126 -19.67 -7.33 5.02
CA PRO A 126 -20.42 -6.88 3.86
C PRO A 126 -19.45 -6.65 2.70
N LYS A 127 -19.71 -7.32 1.57
CA LYS A 127 -19.01 -7.11 0.30
C LYS A 127 -19.49 -5.79 -0.31
N ALA A 128 -19.21 -4.68 0.36
CA ALA A 128 -19.40 -3.37 -0.23
C ALA A 128 -18.24 -3.12 -1.18
N ASP A 129 -18.54 -2.85 -2.45
CA ASP A 129 -17.54 -2.36 -3.40
C ASP A 129 -16.91 -1.09 -2.81
N LEU A 130 -15.62 -1.16 -2.51
CA LEU A 130 -14.85 -0.04 -1.92
C LEU A 130 -14.65 1.12 -2.91
N TYR A 131 -15.15 1.01 -4.14
CA TYR A 131 -15.10 2.04 -5.17
C TYR A 131 -16.46 2.69 -5.35
N VAL A 132 -16.61 3.89 -4.78
CA VAL A 132 -17.66 4.83 -5.21
C VAL A 132 -17.07 5.64 -6.36
N ASP A 133 -17.65 5.49 -7.55
CA ASP A 133 -17.27 6.27 -8.72
C ASP A 133 -17.58 7.76 -8.45
N ARG A 134 -16.52 8.58 -8.34
CA ARG A 134 -16.64 10.02 -8.09
C ARG A 134 -17.49 10.74 -9.16
N LYS A 135 -17.64 10.17 -10.36
CA LYS A 135 -18.46 10.75 -11.43
C LYS A 135 -19.95 10.43 -11.33
N ALA A 136 -20.39 9.47 -10.52
CA ALA A 136 -21.79 9.11 -10.39
C ALA A 136 -22.59 10.02 -9.42
N GLY A 137 -21.95 11.01 -8.80
CA GLY A 137 -22.57 11.93 -7.84
C GLY A 137 -22.73 13.38 -8.32
N ALA A 138 -22.60 13.66 -9.62
CA ALA A 138 -22.57 15.04 -10.15
C ALA A 138 -23.95 15.60 -10.58
N GLU A 139 -25.05 15.02 -10.11
CA GLU A 139 -26.41 15.53 -10.39
C GLU A 139 -27.29 15.46 -9.13
N SER A 140 -27.05 16.38 -8.21
CA SER A 140 -28.05 16.83 -7.24
C SER A 140 -27.75 18.28 -6.88
N ASP A 141 -28.76 19.13 -7.09
CA ASP A 141 -28.77 20.57 -6.83
C ASP A 141 -28.77 20.80 -5.31
N ASP A 142 -27.62 20.67 -4.69
CA ASP A 142 -27.25 21.16 -3.35
C ASP A 142 -25.77 20.77 -3.15
N ASP A 143 -24.99 21.60 -2.48
CA ASP A 143 -23.52 21.55 -2.34
C ASP A 143 -22.99 20.30 -1.56
N GLN A 144 -23.75 19.20 -1.48
CA GLN A 144 -23.40 17.96 -0.79
C GLN A 144 -23.20 16.78 -1.74
N PRO A 145 -22.09 16.02 -1.61
CA PRO A 145 -21.87 14.84 -2.42
C PRO A 145 -22.89 13.73 -2.08
N ASN A 146 -23.21 12.89 -3.06
CA ASN A 146 -24.13 11.78 -2.90
C ASN A 146 -23.58 10.74 -1.90
N TYR A 147 -24.04 10.81 -0.65
CA TYR A 147 -23.66 9.89 0.41
C TYR A 147 -24.55 8.65 0.42
N PRO A 148 -24.03 7.48 0.83
CA PRO A 148 -24.87 6.29 1.02
C PRO A 148 -25.99 6.57 2.02
N MET A 149 -27.15 5.93 1.82
CA MET A 149 -28.41 6.20 2.55
C MET A 149 -28.26 6.26 4.08
N GLY A 150 -27.44 5.38 4.67
CA GLY A 150 -27.21 5.37 6.12
C GLY A 150 -26.43 6.58 6.64
N PHE A 151 -25.51 7.13 5.85
CA PHE A 151 -24.77 8.33 6.23
C PHE A 151 -25.58 9.61 5.98
N ALA A 152 -26.40 9.64 4.93
CA ALA A 152 -27.33 10.73 4.68
C ALA A 152 -28.35 10.88 5.83
N GLU A 153 -28.87 9.76 6.34
CA GLU A 153 -29.75 9.75 7.52
C GLU A 153 -29.03 10.26 8.78
N MET A 154 -27.76 9.88 8.96
CA MET A 154 -26.94 10.36 10.07
C MET A 154 -26.63 11.86 9.99
N LEU A 155 -26.30 12.38 8.80
CA LEU A 155 -26.12 13.81 8.54
C LEU A 155 -27.39 14.59 8.86
N LYS A 156 -28.55 14.08 8.46
CA LYS A 156 -29.84 14.68 8.76
C LYS A 156 -30.09 14.73 10.27
N LEU A 157 -29.82 13.65 11.00
CA LEU A 157 -29.92 13.65 12.47
C LEU A 157 -28.96 14.66 13.11
N LEU A 158 -27.76 14.80 12.57
CA LEU A 158 -26.76 15.78 13.03
C LEU A 158 -27.21 17.23 12.76
N GLN A 159 -27.74 17.50 11.56
CA GLN A 159 -28.28 18.81 11.19
C GLN A 159 -29.53 19.18 12.00
N GLU A 160 -30.39 18.22 12.29
CA GLU A 160 -31.59 18.39 13.12
C GLU A 160 -31.29 18.40 14.63
N GLY A 161 -30.03 18.19 15.04
CA GLY A 161 -29.62 18.13 16.44
C GLY A 161 -30.19 16.95 17.23
N LYS A 162 -30.64 15.89 16.54
CA LYS A 162 -31.20 14.69 17.16
C LYS A 162 -30.08 13.73 17.56
N PRO A 163 -30.18 13.05 18.72
CA PRO A 163 -29.19 12.08 19.13
C PRO A 163 -29.14 10.90 18.15
N VAL A 164 -27.94 10.54 17.72
CA VAL A 164 -27.75 9.39 16.81
C VAL A 164 -28.13 8.11 17.55
N PRO A 165 -28.95 7.22 16.94
CA PRO A 165 -29.33 5.97 17.60
C PRO A 165 -28.09 5.11 17.88
N GLY A 166 -28.01 4.56 19.10
CA GLY A 166 -26.95 3.62 19.50
C GLY A 166 -25.71 4.23 20.17
N ILE A 167 -25.54 5.56 20.18
CA ILE A 167 -24.45 6.19 20.93
C ILE A 167 -24.85 6.47 22.38
N ARG A 168 -24.00 6.07 23.32
CA ARG A 168 -24.13 6.44 24.74
C ARG A 168 -23.52 7.82 24.94
N GLN A 169 -24.27 8.75 25.52
CA GLN A 169 -23.72 10.05 25.90
C GLN A 169 -22.75 9.84 27.06
N ILE A 170 -21.46 10.05 26.78
CA ILE A 170 -20.43 10.07 27.81
C ILE A 170 -20.36 11.52 28.30
N PRO A 171 -20.62 11.80 29.60
CA PRO A 171 -20.44 13.13 30.13
C PRO A 171 -18.99 13.58 29.92
N ASN A 172 -18.78 14.86 29.64
CA ASN A 172 -17.43 15.45 29.54
C ASN A 172 -16.65 15.39 30.86
N THR A 173 -17.29 14.94 31.94
CA THR A 173 -16.67 14.79 33.25
C THR A 173 -16.20 13.35 33.46
N ILE A 174 -14.92 13.22 33.79
CA ILE A 174 -14.35 11.98 34.28
C ILE A 174 -14.73 11.89 35.76
N VAL A 175 -15.68 11.04 36.12
CA VAL A 175 -15.93 10.69 37.52
C VAL A 175 -14.71 9.92 38.02
N ARG A 176 -13.81 10.60 38.74
CA ARG A 176 -12.68 9.94 39.39
C ARG A 176 -13.18 9.37 40.72
N ASP A 177 -13.30 8.05 40.79
CA ASP A 177 -13.48 7.37 42.06
C ASP A 177 -12.24 7.65 42.95
N PRO A 178 -12.41 8.21 44.16
CA PRO A 178 -11.28 8.55 45.04
C PRO A 178 -10.45 7.32 45.47
N SER A 179 -10.94 6.09 45.28
CA SER A 179 -10.15 4.86 45.48
C SER A 179 -9.20 4.53 44.32
N VAL A 180 -9.39 5.11 43.14
CA VAL A 180 -8.60 4.79 41.93
C VAL A 180 -7.45 5.78 41.78
N LYS A 181 -6.24 5.30 42.08
CA LYS A 181 -5.01 6.09 41.87
C LYS A 181 -4.59 6.02 40.39
N PRO A 182 -4.33 7.16 39.71
CA PRO A 182 -3.97 7.19 38.29
C PRO A 182 -2.60 6.60 37.99
N VAL A 183 -1.75 6.44 39.01
CA VAL A 183 -0.42 5.86 38.90
C VAL A 183 -0.34 4.58 39.74
N GLY A 184 0.06 3.49 39.11
CA GLY A 184 0.32 2.22 39.81
C GLY A 184 1.62 2.29 40.61
N ALA A 185 1.64 1.68 41.79
CA ALA A 185 2.83 1.65 42.66
C ALA A 185 3.94 0.68 42.20
N ARG A 186 3.77 0.03 41.04
CA ARG A 186 4.72 -0.96 40.53
C ARG A 186 5.80 -0.29 39.68
N PRO A 187 7.08 -0.73 39.78
CA PRO A 187 8.13 -0.26 38.89
C PRO A 187 7.77 -0.65 37.44
N VAL A 188 7.91 0.30 36.52
CA VAL A 188 7.64 0.08 35.09
C VAL A 188 8.62 -0.97 34.56
N PRO A 189 8.15 -2.12 34.04
CA PRO A 189 9.01 -3.12 33.44
C PRO A 189 9.79 -2.50 32.26
N ARG A 190 11.11 -2.65 32.30
CA ARG A 190 11.99 -2.14 31.26
C ARG A 190 11.75 -2.90 29.97
N LYS A 191 11.53 -2.18 28.87
CA LYS A 191 11.48 -2.79 27.55
C LYS A 191 12.88 -3.34 27.21
N PRO A 192 12.99 -4.48 26.51
CA PRO A 192 14.28 -5.14 26.25
C PRO A 192 15.26 -4.33 25.37
N TRP A 193 14.82 -3.21 24.78
CA TRP A 193 15.64 -2.28 24.01
C TRP A 193 16.06 -1.02 24.80
N GLU A 194 15.69 -0.88 26.08
CA GLU A 194 16.17 0.18 26.95
C GLU A 194 17.61 -0.13 27.39
N LYS A 195 18.60 0.33 26.62
CA LYS A 195 20.01 0.35 27.03
C LYS A 195 20.15 1.28 28.23
N ASP A 196 21.02 0.94 29.18
CA ASP A 196 21.28 1.61 30.45
C ASP A 196 21.73 3.07 30.23
N LEU A 197 20.78 3.94 29.90
CA LEU A 197 20.93 5.37 30.00
C LEU A 197 20.61 5.68 31.45
N SER A 198 21.66 5.98 32.22
CA SER A 198 21.55 6.67 33.50
C SER A 198 20.90 8.05 33.25
N LEU A 199 19.58 8.05 33.07
CA LEU A 199 18.77 9.25 33.09
C LEU A 199 18.89 9.81 34.50
N SER A 200 19.59 10.94 34.58
CA SER A 200 19.58 11.84 35.72
C SER A 200 18.16 11.90 36.31
N ALA A 201 18.09 11.80 37.63
CA ALA A 201 16.86 11.64 38.39
C ALA A 201 15.86 12.82 38.41
N PRO A 202 16.07 14.05 37.88
CA PRO A 202 15.11 15.12 38.13
C PRO A 202 13.86 15.07 37.24
N VAL A 203 13.81 14.26 36.17
CA VAL A 203 12.65 14.27 35.24
C VAL A 203 11.48 13.39 35.71
N LEU A 204 11.74 12.32 36.47
CA LEU A 204 10.67 11.44 36.97
C LEU A 204 10.00 11.95 38.26
N ALA A 205 10.69 12.83 39.01
CA ALA A 205 10.19 13.40 40.26
C ALA A 205 9.11 14.48 40.07
N ASP A 206 8.97 15.01 38.84
CA ASP A 206 8.04 16.11 38.53
C ASP A 206 6.68 15.62 38.01
N VAL A 207 6.56 14.32 37.67
CA VAL A 207 5.29 13.70 37.25
C VAL A 207 4.18 13.81 38.31
N PRO A 208 4.39 13.56 39.62
CA PRO A 208 3.32 13.73 40.60
C PRO A 208 2.90 15.19 40.79
N LYS A 209 3.73 16.17 40.40
CA LYS A 209 3.41 17.60 40.48
C LYS A 209 2.67 18.11 39.24
N ALA A 210 2.86 17.44 38.10
CA ALA A 210 2.14 17.68 36.85
C ALA A 210 0.73 17.05 36.83
N LEU A 211 0.41 16.18 37.79
CA LEU A 211 -0.94 15.65 37.96
C LEU A 211 -1.79 16.66 38.71
N ASP A 212 -2.70 17.31 37.98
CA ASP A 212 -3.72 18.18 38.54
C ASP A 212 -4.58 17.39 39.54
N SER A 213 -4.31 17.63 40.82
CA SER A 213 -4.89 16.90 41.95
C SER A 213 -6.11 17.64 42.53
N GLU A 214 -6.35 18.87 42.10
CA GLU A 214 -7.36 19.77 42.64
C GLU A 214 -8.40 20.05 41.55
N PHE A 215 -9.25 19.05 41.28
CA PHE A 215 -10.43 19.25 40.45
C PHE A 215 -11.52 19.90 41.31
N PRO A 216 -12.25 20.93 40.81
CA PRO A 216 -13.27 21.60 41.61
C PRO A 216 -14.31 20.60 42.13
N PRO A 217 -14.74 20.71 43.39
CA PRO A 217 -15.80 19.87 43.93
C PRO A 217 -17.07 20.05 43.10
N VAL A 218 -17.75 18.95 42.80
CA VAL A 218 -19.07 18.98 42.18
C VAL A 218 -20.02 19.55 43.24
N ASP A 219 -20.47 20.78 43.06
CA ASP A 219 -21.63 21.27 43.81
C ASP A 219 -22.82 20.38 43.42
N ASP A 220 -23.31 19.60 44.38
CA ASP A 220 -24.60 18.92 44.35
C ASP A 220 -25.72 20.00 44.36
N ASP A 221 -25.86 20.77 43.28
CA ASP A 221 -27.04 21.61 43.06
C ASP A 221 -27.92 21.01 41.96
N ILE A 222 -28.60 19.94 42.35
CA ILE A 222 -29.88 19.57 41.74
C ILE A 222 -30.85 19.34 42.90
N SER A 223 -31.45 20.41 43.42
CA SER A 223 -32.90 20.52 43.70
C SER A 223 -33.20 21.48 44.86
N THR A 224 -33.57 22.72 44.54
CA THR A 224 -34.70 23.37 45.22
C THR A 224 -35.58 24.10 44.21
N ALA A 225 -36.78 23.57 44.02
CA ALA A 225 -37.89 24.20 43.33
C ALA A 225 -38.30 25.53 43.97
N SER A 226 -38.67 26.54 43.17
CA SER A 226 -39.87 27.38 43.42
C SER A 226 -40.12 28.38 42.27
N GLN A 227 -41.40 28.58 41.97
CA GLN A 227 -42.01 29.38 40.89
C GLN A 227 -41.55 30.86 40.81
N PRO A 228 -41.90 31.56 39.71
CA PRO A 228 -43.05 32.48 39.80
C PRO A 228 -43.98 32.35 38.57
N GLY A 229 -45.28 32.59 38.63
CA GLY A 229 -45.96 33.64 39.39
C GLY A 229 -46.28 34.78 38.42
N ALA A 230 -47.55 34.83 37.98
CA ALA A 230 -48.10 35.79 37.04
C ALA A 230 -47.94 37.26 37.47
N ALA A 231 -47.73 38.13 36.49
CA ALA A 231 -48.37 39.43 36.33
C ALA A 231 -48.20 39.89 34.87
#